data_AF-A0A125MN96-F1
#
_entry.id   AF-A0A125MN96-F1
#
_cell.length_a   1.000
_cell.length_b   1.000
_cell.length_c   1.000
_cell.angle_alpha   90.00
_cell.angle_beta   90.00
_cell.angle_gamma   90.00
#
_symmetry.space_group_name_H-M   'P 1'
#
loop_
_entity.id
_entity.type
_entity.pdbx_description
1 polymer ?
#
loop_
_entity_poly.entity_id
_entity_poly.type
_entity_poly.pdbx_seq_one_letter_code
_entity_poly.pdbx_strand_id
1 'polypeptide(L)'
;MNLAPVELLLVLGVVGFYLQDALMLLHYDEIVVVRHGRDWRASTGSNTQWRGRYLYLPDPLRPAAPLWRCGWLGDPAQSPAEHWAGLDHFVQALHGFGAACRLLWILLLVALPLLLWRFPHPLAMLALAVSIYATVLAMGLRIWRYRRVLELSSRQALSLSFELLCCPPHALNVVRRLCARRGLHGNAIDAARRLLSTDERAQLADAIAERADMAIDFHGDDARLLGAKQRLEQLR
;
A
#
# COMPACT_ATOMS: atom_id res chain seq x y z
N MET A 1 19.90 25.40 17.95
CA MET A 1 19.44 24.52 19.04
C MET A 1 19.28 23.13 18.45
N ASN A 2 20.03 22.16 18.96
CA ASN A 2 20.00 20.77 18.48
C ASN A 2 18.90 20.00 19.21
N LEU A 3 18.18 19.11 18.52
CA LEU A 3 17.34 18.11 19.18
C LEU A 3 18.22 17.29 20.13
N ALA A 4 17.74 17.00 21.33
CA ALA A 4 18.40 16.04 22.19
C ALA A 4 18.41 14.67 21.48
N PRO A 5 19.42 13.81 21.74
CA PRO A 5 19.54 12.51 21.06
C PRO A 5 18.28 11.65 21.13
N VAL A 6 17.55 11.71 22.25
CA VAL A 6 16.31 10.94 22.47
C VAL A 6 15.15 11.44 21.63
N GLU A 7 15.00 12.76 21.47
CA GLU A 7 13.93 13.37 20.67
C GLU A 7 14.13 13.09 19.18
N LEU A 8 15.39 13.12 18.75
CA LEU A 8 15.76 12.73 17.40
C LEU A 8 15.45 11.25 17.15
N LEU A 9 15.81 10.36 18.10
CA LEU A 9 15.47 8.94 18.01
C LEU A 9 13.96 8.70 17.96
N LEU A 10 13.16 9.48 18.67
CA LEU A 10 11.70 9.39 18.62
C LEU A 10 11.17 9.74 17.22
N VAL A 11 11.63 10.87 16.65
CA VAL A 11 11.22 11.29 15.29
C VAL A 11 11.66 10.26 14.25
N LEU A 12 12.92 9.80 14.33
CA LEU A 12 13.44 8.77 13.43
C LEU A 12 12.70 7.45 13.59
N GLY A 13 12.31 7.08 14.82
CA GLY A 13 11.51 5.89 15.08
C GLY A 13 10.13 5.97 14.43
N VAL A 14 9.44 7.12 14.55
CA VAL A 14 8.14 7.35 13.89
C VAL A 14 8.24 7.23 12.38
N VAL A 15 9.23 7.89 11.77
CA VAL A 15 9.49 7.82 10.31
C VAL A 15 9.86 6.38 9.92
N GLY A 16 10.73 5.74 10.68
CA GLY A 16 11.19 4.37 10.45
C GLY A 16 10.04 3.37 10.45
N PHE A 17 9.18 3.38 11.48
CA PHE A 17 8.01 2.50 11.54
C PHE A 17 7.01 2.78 10.41
N TYR A 18 6.79 4.05 10.07
CA TYR A 18 5.92 4.41 8.94
C TYR A 18 6.43 3.83 7.62
N LEU A 19 7.71 4.03 7.31
CA LEU A 19 8.32 3.54 6.07
C LEU A 19 8.46 2.01 6.06
N GLN A 20 8.82 1.42 7.19
CA GLN A 20 8.93 -0.03 7.34
C GLN A 20 7.60 -0.73 7.03
N ASP A 21 6.49 -0.26 7.60
CA ASP A 21 5.16 -0.85 7.36
C ASP A 21 4.66 -0.57 5.92
N ALA A 22 5.16 0.47 5.26
CA ALA A 22 4.86 0.76 3.86
C ALA A 22 5.70 -0.05 2.85
N LEU A 23 6.87 -0.54 3.26
CA LEU A 23 7.82 -1.20 2.38
C LEU A 23 7.30 -2.56 1.92
N MET A 24 7.34 -2.81 0.62
CA MET A 24 6.90 -4.06 0.02
C MET A 24 8.08 -4.76 -0.67
N LEU A 25 8.12 -6.09 -0.50
CA LEU A 25 9.04 -6.97 -1.22
C LEU A 25 8.22 -7.76 -2.24
N LEU A 26 8.36 -7.40 -3.51
CA LEU A 26 7.64 -7.99 -4.63
C LEU A 26 8.41 -9.19 -5.17
N HIS A 27 7.70 -10.29 -5.40
CA HIS A 27 8.26 -11.40 -6.17
C HIS A 27 8.40 -11.00 -7.65
N TYR A 28 9.15 -11.77 -8.44
CA TYR A 28 9.38 -11.44 -9.85
C TYR A 28 8.07 -11.45 -10.66
N ASP A 29 7.13 -12.30 -10.25
CA ASP A 29 5.81 -12.43 -10.84
C ASP A 29 4.77 -11.45 -10.27
N GLU A 30 5.17 -10.57 -9.34
CA GLU A 30 4.29 -9.61 -8.71
C GLU A 30 4.47 -8.20 -9.28
N ILE A 31 3.35 -7.52 -9.45
CA ILE A 31 3.28 -6.08 -9.72
C ILE A 31 2.43 -5.39 -8.68
N VAL A 32 2.59 -4.08 -8.58
CA VAL A 32 1.77 -3.21 -7.76
C VAL A 32 1.02 -2.23 -8.64
N VAL A 33 -0.28 -2.11 -8.42
CA VAL A 33 -1.16 -1.12 -9.04
C VAL A 33 -1.57 -0.11 -7.99
N VAL A 34 -1.23 1.16 -8.20
CA VAL A 34 -1.44 2.25 -7.24
C VAL A 34 -2.26 3.37 -7.86
N ARG A 35 -3.18 3.94 -7.07
CA ARG A 35 -3.97 5.09 -7.52
C ARG A 35 -3.16 6.37 -7.40
N HIS A 36 -2.98 7.07 -8.51
CA HIS A 36 -2.36 8.39 -8.56
C HIS A 36 -3.42 9.45 -8.92
N GLY A 37 -4.19 9.89 -7.92
CA GLY A 37 -5.29 10.83 -8.15
C GLY A 37 -6.46 10.15 -8.85
N ARG A 38 -6.77 10.55 -10.09
CA ARG A 38 -7.82 9.91 -10.90
C ARG A 38 -7.31 8.68 -11.66
N ASP A 39 -6.02 8.65 -11.95
CA ASP A 39 -5.41 7.61 -12.78
C ASP A 39 -4.81 6.49 -11.94
N TRP A 40 -4.58 5.35 -12.56
CA TRP A 40 -3.85 4.23 -11.98
C TRP A 40 -2.49 4.12 -12.65
N ARG A 41 -1.48 3.76 -11.86
CA ARG A 41 -0.14 3.45 -12.34
C ARG A 41 0.24 2.06 -11.88
N ALA A 42 1.06 1.40 -12.68
CA ALA A 42 1.64 0.12 -12.29
C ALA A 42 3.14 0.26 -12.06
N SER A 43 3.66 -0.53 -11.14
CA SER A 43 5.10 -0.66 -10.93
C SER A 43 5.43 -2.10 -10.65
N THR A 44 6.51 -2.55 -11.25
CA THR A 44 7.06 -3.87 -11.02
C THR A 44 7.97 -3.83 -9.76
N GLY A 45 8.34 -2.65 -9.28
CA GLY A 45 9.28 -2.44 -8.18
C GLY A 45 10.51 -1.64 -8.64
N SER A 46 11.47 -1.47 -7.74
CA SER A 46 12.82 -0.99 -8.10
C SER A 46 13.66 -2.11 -8.71
N ASN A 47 14.75 -1.75 -9.39
CA ASN A 47 15.72 -2.72 -9.91
C ASN A 47 16.61 -3.33 -8.80
N THR A 48 16.47 -2.86 -7.56
CA THR A 48 17.22 -3.38 -6.42
C THR A 48 16.51 -4.60 -5.82
N GLN A 49 17.22 -5.72 -5.78
CA GLN A 49 16.73 -6.95 -5.18
C GLN A 49 17.25 -7.10 -3.74
N TRP A 50 16.38 -7.58 -2.85
CA TRP A 50 16.71 -8.02 -1.51
C TRP A 50 16.19 -9.44 -1.31
N ARG A 51 17.10 -10.40 -1.10
CA ARG A 51 16.77 -11.83 -0.97
C ARG A 51 15.91 -12.37 -2.14
N GLY A 52 16.25 -11.98 -3.36
CA GLY A 52 15.54 -12.41 -4.59
C GLY A 52 14.16 -11.79 -4.77
N ARG A 53 13.84 -10.71 -4.05
CA ARG A 53 12.60 -9.94 -4.19
C ARG A 53 12.90 -8.48 -4.48
N TYR A 54 12.08 -7.85 -5.32
CA TYR A 54 12.24 -6.47 -5.72
C TYR A 54 11.67 -5.53 -4.64
N LEU A 55 12.47 -4.56 -4.23
CA LEU A 55 12.02 -3.55 -3.26
C LEU A 55 11.05 -2.59 -3.93
N TYR A 56 9.92 -2.32 -3.28
CA TYR A 56 8.98 -1.28 -3.70
C TYR A 56 8.56 -0.45 -2.48
N LEU A 57 8.75 0.87 -2.58
CA LEU A 57 8.29 1.83 -1.58
C LEU A 57 7.24 2.75 -2.24
N PRO A 58 5.97 2.68 -1.82
CA PRO A 58 4.95 3.59 -2.32
C PRO A 58 5.22 5.02 -1.83
N ASP A 59 4.74 6.02 -2.59
CA ASP A 59 4.92 7.45 -2.30
C ASP A 59 4.58 7.78 -0.82
N PRO A 60 5.56 8.17 0.01
CA PRO A 60 5.36 8.50 1.42
C PRO A 60 4.47 9.74 1.66
N LEU A 61 4.29 10.58 0.65
CA LEU A 61 3.44 11.77 0.74
C LEU A 61 1.97 11.46 0.47
N ARG A 62 1.66 10.24 0.02
CA ARG A 62 0.32 9.78 -0.30
C ARG A 62 -0.05 8.51 0.48
N PRO A 63 -0.13 8.58 1.82
CA PRO A 63 -0.39 7.42 2.67
C PRO A 63 -1.78 6.79 2.41
N ALA A 64 -2.74 7.61 1.97
CA ALA A 64 -4.11 7.19 1.71
C ALA A 64 -4.37 6.74 0.26
N ALA A 65 -3.32 6.61 -0.58
CA ALA A 65 -3.49 6.10 -1.94
C ALA A 65 -3.79 4.59 -1.92
N PRO A 66 -4.92 4.14 -2.49
CA PRO A 66 -5.20 2.71 -2.68
C PRO A 66 -4.10 2.04 -3.51
N LEU A 67 -3.75 0.82 -3.11
CA LEU A 67 -2.65 0.07 -3.69
C LEU A 67 -2.94 -1.42 -3.61
N TRP A 68 -2.85 -2.13 -4.73
CA TRP A 68 -2.98 -3.59 -4.77
C TRP A 68 -1.75 -4.26 -5.32
N ARG A 69 -1.49 -5.46 -4.82
CA ARG A 69 -0.46 -6.37 -5.32
C ARG A 69 -1.12 -7.47 -6.12
N CYS A 70 -0.64 -7.72 -7.33
CA CYS A 70 -1.19 -8.70 -8.25
C CYS A 70 -0.08 -9.56 -8.83
N GLY A 71 -0.32 -10.86 -8.97
CA GLY A 71 0.56 -11.77 -9.70
C GLY A 71 0.20 -11.83 -11.19
N TRP A 72 1.18 -11.89 -12.09
CA TRP A 72 0.96 -12.07 -13.53
C TRP A 72 1.17 -13.51 -14.01
N LEU A 73 1.88 -14.36 -13.25
CA LEU A 73 2.08 -15.77 -13.64
C LEU A 73 0.85 -16.66 -13.46
N GLY A 74 -0.11 -16.25 -12.63
CA GLY A 74 -1.27 -17.06 -12.27
C GLY A 74 -2.06 -17.54 -13.49
N ASP A 75 -2.51 -18.79 -13.45
CA ASP A 75 -3.39 -19.36 -14.47
C ASP A 75 -4.78 -18.68 -14.38
N PRO A 76 -5.22 -17.95 -15.42
CA PRO A 76 -6.49 -17.24 -15.40
C PRO A 76 -7.68 -18.20 -15.35
N ALA A 77 -7.53 -19.46 -15.77
CA ALA A 77 -8.59 -20.46 -15.67
C ALA A 77 -8.82 -20.94 -14.22
N GLN A 78 -7.79 -20.84 -13.37
CA GLN A 78 -7.85 -21.22 -11.96
C GLN A 78 -7.99 -20.01 -11.04
N SER A 79 -7.73 -18.81 -11.55
CA SER A 79 -7.89 -17.56 -10.81
C SER A 79 -9.38 -17.20 -10.71
N PRO A 80 -9.91 -16.95 -9.50
CA PRO A 80 -11.29 -16.49 -9.36
C PRO A 80 -11.51 -15.24 -10.21
N ALA A 81 -12.60 -15.23 -10.99
CA ALA A 81 -12.97 -14.03 -11.73
C ALA A 81 -13.17 -12.87 -10.75
N GLU A 82 -12.51 -11.75 -11.05
CA GLU A 82 -12.58 -10.58 -10.19
C GLU A 82 -13.99 -10.02 -10.10
N HIS A 83 -14.44 -9.80 -8.86
CA HIS A 83 -15.74 -9.20 -8.61
C HIS A 83 -15.63 -7.67 -8.61
N TRP A 84 -15.48 -7.11 -9.80
CA TRP A 84 -15.31 -5.66 -10.02
C TRP A 84 -16.48 -4.82 -9.48
N ALA A 85 -17.70 -5.36 -9.45
CA ALA A 85 -18.87 -4.63 -8.95
C ALA A 85 -18.74 -4.20 -7.48
N GLY A 86 -17.99 -4.94 -6.66
CA GLY A 86 -17.73 -4.58 -5.26
C GLY A 86 -16.55 -3.63 -5.07
N LEU A 87 -15.68 -3.48 -6.08
CA LEU A 87 -14.44 -2.72 -5.96
C LEU A 87 -14.73 -1.22 -5.80
N ASP A 88 -15.72 -0.68 -6.51
CA ASP A 88 -16.06 0.74 -6.43
C ASP A 88 -16.55 1.12 -5.03
N HIS A 89 -17.42 0.32 -4.42
CA HIS A 89 -17.88 0.53 -3.06
C HIS A 89 -16.76 0.42 -2.04
N PHE A 90 -15.85 -0.54 -2.22
CA PHE A 90 -14.66 -0.67 -1.39
C PHE A 90 -13.76 0.57 -1.49
N VAL A 91 -13.42 0.99 -2.71
CA VAL A 91 -12.58 2.17 -2.97
C VAL A 91 -13.25 3.44 -2.44
N GLN A 92 -14.56 3.59 -2.56
CA GLN A 92 -15.31 4.69 -1.94
C GLN A 92 -15.22 4.66 -0.41
N ALA A 93 -15.32 3.48 0.22
CA ALA A 93 -15.12 3.35 1.67
C ALA A 93 -13.70 3.78 2.10
N LEU A 94 -12.68 3.47 1.29
CA LEU A 94 -11.28 3.86 1.51
C LEU A 94 -11.07 5.37 1.49
N HIS A 95 -11.72 6.10 0.57
CA HIS A 95 -11.61 7.56 0.50
C HIS A 95 -11.97 8.25 1.82
N GLY A 96 -12.87 7.64 2.58
CA GLY A 96 -13.27 8.12 3.89
C GLY A 96 -12.17 8.13 4.96
N PHE A 97 -11.05 7.44 4.74
CA PHE A 97 -9.87 7.48 5.60
C PHE A 97 -8.88 8.58 5.20
N GLY A 98 -9.00 9.16 4.00
CA GLY A 98 -8.00 10.09 3.46
C GLY A 98 -7.76 11.32 4.32
N ALA A 99 -8.82 11.92 4.88
CA ALA A 99 -8.68 13.07 5.78
C ALA A 99 -7.98 12.69 7.10
N ALA A 100 -8.34 11.56 7.69
CA ALA A 100 -7.73 11.07 8.94
C ALA A 100 -6.26 10.70 8.73
N CYS A 101 -5.91 10.03 7.62
CA CYS A 101 -4.53 9.74 7.25
C CYS A 101 -3.71 11.03 7.07
N ARG A 102 -4.26 12.05 6.38
CA ARG A 102 -3.57 13.35 6.21
C ARG A 102 -3.37 14.07 7.53
N LEU A 103 -4.40 14.11 8.38
CA LEU A 103 -4.32 14.70 9.71
C LEU A 103 -3.23 14.00 10.53
N LEU A 104 -3.26 12.67 10.60
CA LEU A 104 -2.27 11.89 11.32
C LEU A 104 -0.85 12.10 10.78
N TRP A 105 -0.70 12.22 9.46
CA TRP A 105 0.57 12.52 8.81
C TRP A 105 1.13 13.86 9.27
N ILE A 106 0.29 14.90 9.30
CA ILE A 106 0.66 16.23 9.80
C ILE A 106 1.03 16.17 11.28
N LEU A 107 0.23 15.48 12.11
CA LEU A 107 0.48 15.36 13.55
C LEU A 107 1.82 14.66 13.84
N LEU A 108 2.11 13.54 13.17
CA LEU A 108 3.30 12.73 13.42
C LEU A 108 4.57 13.25 12.76
N LEU A 109 4.49 13.75 11.52
CA LEU A 109 5.67 14.09 10.72
C LEU A 109 5.96 15.58 10.63
N VAL A 110 5.03 16.44 11.08
CA VAL A 110 5.21 17.89 11.08
C VAL A 110 5.07 18.47 12.49
N ALA A 111 3.93 18.26 13.14
CA ALA A 111 3.65 18.86 14.45
C ALA A 111 4.58 18.30 15.53
N LEU A 112 4.73 16.97 15.60
CA LEU A 112 5.63 16.32 16.56
C LEU A 112 7.08 16.86 16.49
N PRO A 113 7.79 16.80 15.35
CA PRO A 113 9.15 17.32 15.28
C PRO A 113 9.21 18.82 15.54
N LEU A 114 8.21 19.60 15.10
CA LEU A 114 8.18 21.04 15.33
C LEU A 114 8.04 21.39 16.82
N LEU A 115 7.13 20.73 17.54
CA LEU A 115 6.96 20.99 18.96
C LEU A 115 8.19 20.52 19.76
N LEU A 116 8.76 19.34 19.44
CA LEU A 116 9.98 18.87 20.10
C LEU A 116 11.14 19.84 19.89
N TRP A 117 11.31 20.36 18.68
CA TRP A 117 12.45 21.22 18.35
C TRP A 117 12.28 22.67 18.82
N ARG A 118 11.09 23.25 18.62
CA ARG A 118 10.87 24.70 18.73
C ARG A 118 10.12 25.12 19.99
N PHE A 119 9.22 24.29 20.50
CA PHE A 119 8.32 24.62 21.61
C PHE A 119 7.92 23.37 22.43
N PRO A 120 8.82 22.85 23.30
CA PRO A 120 8.55 21.67 24.12
C PRO A 120 7.63 22.02 25.31
N HIS A 121 6.44 22.54 25.02
CA HIS A 121 5.45 22.91 26.03
C HIS A 121 4.62 21.69 26.45
N PRO A 122 4.56 21.31 27.74
CA PRO A 122 3.94 20.07 28.19
C PRO A 122 2.47 19.90 27.78
N LEU A 123 1.66 20.98 27.89
CA LEU A 123 0.26 20.93 27.48
C LEU A 123 0.08 20.75 25.96
N ALA A 124 1.00 21.29 25.16
CA ALA A 124 0.95 21.16 23.71
C ALA A 124 1.31 19.72 23.28
N MET A 125 2.30 19.12 23.96
CA MET A 125 2.62 17.70 23.82
C MET A 125 1.46 16.79 24.20
N LEU A 126 0.78 17.07 25.32
CA LEU A 126 -0.40 16.31 25.73
C LEU A 126 -1.54 16.45 24.71
N ALA A 127 -1.82 17.67 24.24
CA ALA A 127 -2.83 17.91 23.22
C ALA A 127 -2.51 17.19 21.90
N LEU A 128 -1.23 17.17 21.50
CA LEU A 128 -0.76 16.44 20.32
C LEU A 128 -0.98 14.93 20.49
N ALA A 129 -0.59 14.36 21.62
CA ALA A 129 -0.79 12.94 21.92
C ALA A 129 -2.28 12.56 21.89
N VAL A 130 -3.13 13.34 22.58
CA VAL A 130 -4.59 13.14 22.56
C VAL A 130 -5.13 13.22 21.12
N SER A 131 -4.68 14.17 20.32
CA SER A 131 -5.11 14.33 18.93
C SER A 131 -4.72 13.13 18.05
N ILE A 132 -3.51 12.60 18.24
CA ILE A 132 -3.04 11.38 17.55
C ILE A 132 -3.94 10.21 17.90
N TYR A 133 -4.12 9.92 19.20
CA TYR A 133 -4.92 8.78 19.64
C TYR A 133 -6.40 8.92 19.30
N ALA A 134 -6.98 10.13 19.38
CA ALA A 134 -8.35 10.38 18.95
C ALA A 134 -8.53 10.14 17.44
N THR A 135 -7.56 10.56 16.63
CA THR A 135 -7.58 10.31 15.18
C THR A 135 -7.51 8.82 14.87
N VAL A 136 -6.59 8.09 15.51
CA VAL A 136 -6.45 6.63 15.35
C VAL A 136 -7.71 5.90 15.83
N LEU A 137 -8.29 6.29 16.97
CA LEU A 137 -9.54 5.72 17.46
C LEU A 137 -10.69 5.96 16.48
N ALA A 138 -10.82 7.16 15.93
CA ALA A 138 -11.82 7.47 14.91
C ALA A 138 -11.64 6.60 13.65
N MET A 139 -10.40 6.33 13.24
CA MET A 139 -10.10 5.40 12.15
C MET A 139 -10.55 3.98 12.50
N GLY A 140 -10.23 3.47 13.70
CA GLY A 140 -10.70 2.16 14.19
C GLY A 140 -12.23 2.04 14.23
N LEU A 141 -12.92 3.04 14.77
CA LEU A 141 -14.39 3.10 14.77
C LEU A 141 -14.97 3.09 13.35
N ARG A 142 -14.31 3.80 12.42
CA ARG A 142 -14.70 3.79 11.00
C ARG A 142 -14.50 2.41 10.38
N ILE A 143 -13.37 1.73 10.64
CA ILE A 143 -13.14 0.34 10.21
C ILE A 143 -14.26 -0.56 10.71
N TRP A 144 -14.61 -0.47 12.00
CA TRP A 144 -15.68 -1.28 12.58
C TRP A 144 -17.05 -1.02 11.94
N ARG A 145 -17.39 0.26 11.71
CA ARG A 145 -18.66 0.67 11.10
C ARG A 145 -18.78 0.18 9.66
N TYR A 146 -17.71 0.29 8.87
CA TYR A 146 -17.69 -0.12 7.45
C TYR A 146 -17.13 -1.53 7.23
N ARG A 147 -16.96 -2.34 8.28
CA ARG A 147 -16.30 -3.66 8.19
C ARG A 147 -16.90 -4.59 7.13
N ARG A 148 -18.22 -4.53 6.91
CA ARG A 148 -18.91 -5.34 5.90
C ARG A 148 -18.54 -4.92 4.47
N VAL A 149 -18.44 -3.62 4.21
CA VAL A 149 -18.00 -3.08 2.91
C VAL A 149 -16.50 -3.29 2.71
N LEU A 150 -15.73 -3.26 3.79
CA LEU A 150 -14.30 -3.55 3.79
C LEU A 150 -14.00 -5.07 3.75
N GLU A 151 -15.03 -5.92 3.68
CA GLU A 151 -14.92 -7.38 3.64
C GLU A 151 -14.12 -7.97 4.81
N LEU A 152 -14.25 -7.34 5.99
CA LEU A 152 -13.60 -7.76 7.22
C LEU A 152 -14.58 -8.51 8.13
N SER A 153 -14.11 -9.64 8.67
CA SER A 153 -14.73 -10.25 9.84
C SER A 153 -14.59 -9.33 11.08
N SER A 154 -15.46 -9.51 12.07
CA SER A 154 -15.38 -8.75 13.33
C SER A 154 -14.02 -8.89 14.01
N ARG A 155 -13.43 -10.10 13.98
CA ARG A 155 -12.10 -10.36 14.57
C ARG A 155 -10.99 -9.62 13.83
N GLN A 156 -11.02 -9.60 12.50
CA GLN A 156 -10.05 -8.86 11.70
C GLN A 156 -10.18 -7.35 11.90
N ALA A 157 -11.41 -6.82 11.97
CA ALA A 157 -11.66 -5.41 12.22
C ALA A 157 -11.15 -4.96 13.60
N LEU A 158 -11.38 -5.76 14.64
CA LEU A 158 -10.88 -5.51 16.00
C LEU A 158 -9.36 -5.62 16.07
N SER A 159 -8.78 -6.69 15.52
CA SER A 159 -7.31 -6.88 15.46
C SER A 159 -6.64 -5.70 14.76
N LEU A 160 -7.15 -5.32 13.60
CA LEU A 160 -6.60 -4.19 12.85
C LEU A 160 -6.71 -2.90 13.66
N SER A 161 -7.86 -2.60 14.24
CA SER A 161 -8.05 -1.38 15.04
C SER A 161 -7.15 -1.35 16.27
N PHE A 162 -6.94 -2.49 16.92
CA PHE A 162 -6.03 -2.63 18.06
C PHE A 162 -4.56 -2.41 17.64
N GLU A 163 -4.12 -3.03 16.54
CA GLU A 163 -2.78 -2.81 15.97
C GLU A 163 -2.53 -1.31 15.69
N LEU A 164 -3.53 -0.60 15.16
CA LEU A 164 -3.42 0.83 14.89
C LEU A 164 -3.28 1.66 16.17
N LEU A 165 -4.02 1.32 17.23
CA LEU A 165 -3.92 1.99 18.53
C LEU A 165 -2.56 1.75 19.19
N CYS A 166 -2.01 0.54 19.08
CA CYS A 166 -0.70 0.22 19.63
C CYS A 166 0.45 0.89 18.87
N CYS A 167 0.32 1.08 17.55
CA CYS A 167 1.32 1.74 16.73
C CYS A 167 0.67 2.81 15.83
N PRO A 168 0.51 4.05 16.32
CA PRO A 168 -0.04 5.15 15.53
C PRO A 168 0.66 5.40 14.18
N PRO A 169 2.01 5.25 14.04
CA PRO A 169 2.67 5.34 12.74
C PRO A 169 2.12 4.36 11.68
N HIS A 170 1.73 3.14 12.07
CA HIS A 170 1.16 2.16 11.13
C HIS A 170 -0.25 2.56 10.66
N ALA A 171 -0.97 3.37 11.44
CA ALA A 171 -2.30 3.85 11.03
C ALA A 171 -2.25 4.74 9.79
N LEU A 172 -1.11 5.38 9.49
CA LEU A 172 -0.91 6.09 8.22
C LEU A 172 -1.12 5.18 7.00
N ASN A 173 -0.69 3.92 7.09
CA ASN A 173 -0.80 2.94 6.00
C ASN A 173 -2.12 2.14 6.04
N VAL A 174 -3.13 2.56 6.81
CA VAL A 174 -4.38 1.77 6.95
C VAL A 174 -5.02 1.45 5.60
N VAL A 175 -5.02 2.39 4.65
CA VAL A 175 -5.61 2.19 3.33
C VAL A 175 -4.87 1.07 2.58
N ARG A 176 -3.55 1.10 2.61
CA ARG A 176 -2.69 0.08 1.98
C ARG A 176 -2.89 -1.28 2.64
N ARG A 177 -2.99 -1.33 3.98
CA ARG A 177 -3.26 -2.57 4.73
C ARG A 177 -4.64 -3.15 4.40
N LEU A 178 -5.66 -2.29 4.24
CA LEU A 178 -7.00 -2.72 3.82
C LEU A 178 -6.99 -3.26 2.39
N CYS A 179 -6.33 -2.57 1.45
CA CYS A 179 -6.18 -3.06 0.08
C CYS A 179 -5.43 -4.39 0.02
N ALA A 180 -4.35 -4.55 0.80
CA ALA A 180 -3.58 -5.79 0.85
C ALA A 180 -4.39 -6.97 1.42
N ARG A 181 -5.32 -6.70 2.34
CA ARG A 181 -6.20 -7.74 2.92
C ARG A 181 -7.30 -8.18 1.97
N ARG A 182 -7.91 -7.24 1.24
CA ARG A 182 -8.87 -7.57 0.17
C ARG A 182 -8.15 -8.31 -0.95
N GLY A 183 -6.97 -7.81 -1.35
CA GLY A 183 -6.27 -8.26 -2.53
C GLY A 183 -7.01 -7.91 -3.82
N LEU A 184 -6.38 -8.28 -4.93
CA LEU A 184 -7.06 -8.51 -6.20
C LEU A 184 -6.89 -10.00 -6.49
N HIS A 185 -8.01 -10.72 -6.58
CA HIS A 185 -8.10 -12.16 -6.86
C HIS A 185 -7.83 -12.53 -8.32
N GLY A 186 -7.86 -11.57 -9.25
CA GLY A 186 -7.66 -11.79 -10.68
C GLY A 186 -6.20 -11.69 -11.10
N ASN A 187 -5.96 -12.00 -12.38
CA ASN A 187 -4.64 -11.84 -12.97
C ASN A 187 -4.28 -10.34 -13.08
N ALA A 188 -3.03 -10.00 -12.77
CA ALA A 188 -2.45 -8.68 -12.96
C ALA A 188 -2.70 -8.09 -14.37
N ILE A 189 -2.68 -8.93 -15.40
CA ILE A 189 -2.95 -8.56 -16.81
C ILE A 189 -4.38 -8.02 -16.97
N ASP A 190 -5.37 -8.68 -16.38
CA ASP A 190 -6.77 -8.24 -16.46
C ASP A 190 -7.01 -6.96 -15.64
N ALA A 191 -6.37 -6.87 -14.47
CA ALA A 191 -6.39 -5.65 -13.67
C ALA A 191 -5.75 -4.47 -14.42
N ALA A 192 -4.62 -4.70 -15.09
CA ALA A 192 -3.95 -3.71 -15.92
C ALA A 192 -4.84 -3.24 -17.08
N ARG A 193 -5.51 -4.15 -17.80
CA ARG A 193 -6.44 -3.81 -18.89
C ARG A 193 -7.57 -2.89 -18.47
N ARG A 194 -8.08 -3.07 -17.24
CA ARG A 194 -9.24 -2.32 -16.75
C ARG A 194 -8.86 -1.01 -16.07
N LEU A 195 -7.74 -0.97 -15.36
CA LEU A 195 -7.38 0.15 -14.50
C LEU A 195 -6.42 1.14 -15.18
N LEU A 196 -5.49 0.67 -16.01
CA LEU A 196 -4.40 1.49 -16.54
C LEU A 196 -4.78 2.14 -17.88
N SER A 197 -4.21 3.32 -18.14
CA SER A 197 -4.27 3.96 -19.47
C SER A 197 -3.48 3.15 -20.50
N THR A 198 -3.67 3.42 -21.79
CA THR A 198 -2.92 2.74 -22.86
C THR A 198 -1.40 2.87 -22.70
N ASP A 199 -0.91 4.06 -22.35
CA ASP A 199 0.53 4.30 -22.20
C ASP A 199 1.11 3.53 -21.00
N GLU A 200 0.42 3.55 -19.85
CA GLU A 200 0.83 2.80 -18.66
C GLU A 200 0.76 1.28 -18.88
N ARG A 201 -0.20 0.80 -19.68
CA ARG A 201 -0.28 -0.62 -20.08
C ARG A 201 0.91 -1.03 -20.93
N ALA A 202 1.31 -0.22 -21.90
CA ALA A 202 2.46 -0.51 -22.75
C ALA A 202 3.76 -0.57 -21.93
N GLN A 203 3.99 0.42 -21.06
CA GLN A 203 5.15 0.45 -20.16
C GLN A 203 5.18 -0.76 -19.22
N LEU A 204 4.03 -1.13 -18.67
CA LEU A 204 3.92 -2.32 -17.83
C LEU A 204 4.21 -3.60 -18.62
N ALA A 205 3.68 -3.73 -19.84
CA ALA A 205 3.90 -4.90 -20.67
C ALA A 205 5.39 -5.10 -20.98
N ASP A 206 6.11 -4.03 -21.30
CA ASP A 206 7.56 -4.07 -21.52
C ASP A 206 8.32 -4.47 -20.25
N ALA A 207 7.95 -3.88 -19.10
CA ALA A 207 8.57 -4.22 -17.82
C ALA A 207 8.31 -5.66 -17.37
N ILE A 208 7.14 -6.23 -17.67
CA ILE A 208 6.86 -7.64 -17.40
C ILE A 208 7.62 -8.53 -18.40
N ALA A 209 7.70 -8.15 -19.67
CA ALA A 209 8.45 -8.92 -20.68
C ALA A 209 9.93 -9.05 -20.29
N GLU A 210 10.57 -7.96 -19.88
CA GLU A 210 11.96 -7.96 -19.38
C GLU A 210 12.14 -8.91 -18.19
N ARG A 211 11.16 -8.95 -17.28
CA ARG A 211 11.18 -9.88 -16.13
C ARG A 211 10.96 -11.33 -16.52
N ALA A 212 10.09 -11.57 -17.48
CA ALA A 212 9.84 -12.90 -17.99
C ALA A 212 11.08 -13.46 -18.69
N ASP A 213 11.79 -12.63 -19.46
CA ASP A 213 13.08 -12.98 -20.08
C ASP A 213 14.11 -13.38 -19.03
N MET A 214 14.31 -12.52 -18.03
CA MET A 214 15.24 -12.81 -16.92
C MET A 214 14.86 -14.08 -16.14
N ALA A 215 13.56 -14.34 -15.96
CA ALA A 215 13.09 -15.55 -15.29
C ALA A 215 13.31 -16.81 -16.13
N ILE A 216 13.12 -16.75 -17.45
CA ILE A 216 13.38 -17.87 -18.38
C ILE A 216 14.87 -18.21 -18.39
N ASP A 217 15.74 -17.21 -18.44
CA ASP A 217 17.19 -17.40 -18.39
C ASP A 217 17.62 -18.14 -17.11
N PHE A 218 16.92 -17.93 -16.01
CA PHE A 218 17.25 -18.52 -14.71
C PHE A 218 16.55 -19.87 -14.43
N HIS A 219 15.31 -20.05 -14.90
CA HIS A 219 14.46 -21.20 -14.58
C HIS A 219 14.25 -22.18 -15.75
N GLY A 220 14.72 -21.85 -16.96
CA GLY A 220 14.50 -22.65 -18.18
C GLY A 220 13.10 -22.44 -18.80
N ASP A 221 12.75 -23.28 -19.78
CA ASP A 221 11.45 -23.26 -20.49
C ASP A 221 10.29 -23.71 -19.58
N ASP A 222 9.93 -22.89 -18.60
CA ASP A 222 8.69 -23.07 -17.84
C ASP A 222 7.48 -22.71 -18.71
N ALA A 223 6.60 -23.68 -18.92
CA ALA A 223 5.35 -23.51 -19.67
C ALA A 223 4.50 -22.33 -19.14
N ARG A 224 4.61 -21.98 -17.86
CA ARG A 224 3.92 -20.82 -17.27
C ARG A 224 4.48 -19.49 -17.74
N LEU A 225 5.80 -19.39 -17.90
CA LEU A 225 6.48 -18.19 -18.40
C LEU A 225 6.15 -17.96 -19.89
N LEU A 226 6.16 -19.03 -20.69
CA LEU A 226 5.76 -18.98 -22.10
C LEU A 226 4.29 -18.58 -22.26
N GLY A 227 3.39 -19.17 -21.48
CA GLY A 227 1.97 -18.78 -21.46
C GLY A 227 1.73 -17.36 -20.96
N ALA A 228 2.58 -16.82 -20.08
CA ALA A 228 2.53 -15.42 -19.68
C ALA A 228 2.97 -14.47 -20.80
N LYS A 229 4.03 -14.80 -21.56
CA LYS A 229 4.47 -14.03 -22.73
C LYS A 229 3.38 -13.89 -23.79
N GLN A 230 2.71 -14.99 -24.14
CA GLN A 230 1.60 -14.96 -25.10
C GLN A 230 0.44 -14.05 -24.64
N ARG A 231 0.19 -13.96 -23.33
CA ARG A 231 -0.83 -13.06 -22.78
C ARG A 231 -0.36 -11.60 -22.77
N LEU A 232 0.93 -11.34 -22.60
CA LEU A 232 1.51 -9.99 -22.69
C LEU A 232 1.41 -9.42 -24.10
N GLU A 233 1.52 -10.25 -25.13
CA GLU A 233 1.28 -9.82 -26.52
C GLU A 233 -0.15 -9.30 -26.73
N GLN A 234 -1.13 -9.77 -25.95
CA GLN A 234 -2.52 -9.27 -26.00
C GLN A 234 -2.73 -7.95 -25.24
N LEU A 235 -1.74 -7.48 -24.48
CA LEU A 235 -1.78 -6.20 -23.75
C LEU A 235 -1.26 -5.02 -24.57
N ARG A 236 -0.43 -5.28 -25.59
CA ARG A 236 0.06 -4.29 -26.56
C ARG A 236 -1.04 -3.94 -27.56
#